data_AF-A0A2C6ME95-F1
#
_entry.id   AF-A0A2C6ME95-F1
#
_cell.length_a   1.000
_cell.length_b   1.000
_cell.length_c   1.000
_cell.angle_alpha   90.00
_cell.angle_beta   90.00
_cell.angle_gamma   90.00
#
_symmetry.space_group_name_H-M   'P 1'
#
loop_
_entity.id
_entity.type
_entity.pdbx_description
1 polymer ?
#
loop_
_entity_poly.entity_id
_entity_poly.type
_entity_poly.pdbx_seq_one_letter_code
_entity_poly.pdbx_strand_id
1 'polypeptide(L)'
;MMKKHLCLLIGPAKYPEDDERMVSMFLAEPGKKIICGSSTANMVSRFLPDTQTLSDVTGLVLVTDGTLILSQTLDILLNYGHLEALPGGQEDANLLVAALSEAESISFLIGMAANKSQRSLSLPAKPIVKSRFARELVDFLKKKGKQVMVEYF
;
A
#
# COMPACT_ATOMS: atom_id res chain seq x y z
N MET A 1 9.87 21.87 -10.76
CA MET A 1 8.86 20.80 -10.83
C MET A 1 8.88 20.05 -9.50
N MET A 2 7.75 19.94 -8.81
CA MET A 2 7.67 19.11 -7.61
C MET A 2 7.79 17.65 -8.06
N LYS A 3 8.77 16.89 -7.55
CA LYS A 3 8.91 15.47 -7.88
C LYS A 3 7.61 14.74 -7.54
N LYS A 4 7.13 13.87 -8.44
CA LYS A 4 5.94 13.04 -8.21
C LYS A 4 6.30 11.93 -7.21
N HIS A 5 6.05 12.19 -5.93
CA HIS A 5 6.24 11.23 -4.85
C HIS A 5 4.93 10.48 -4.54
N LEU A 6 5.05 9.20 -4.24
CA LEU A 6 3.95 8.33 -3.83
C LEU A 6 4.34 7.53 -2.58
N CYS A 7 3.55 7.63 -1.52
CA CYS A 7 3.70 6.78 -0.34
C CYS A 7 2.59 5.71 -0.28
N LEU A 8 2.97 4.45 -0.12
CA LEU A 8 2.07 3.32 0.09
C LEU A 8 2.19 2.82 1.53
N LEU A 9 1.06 2.71 2.22
CA LEU A 9 0.95 2.08 3.53
C LEU A 9 0.20 0.75 3.42
N ILE A 10 0.87 -0.35 3.79
CA ILE A 10 0.35 -1.71 3.60
C ILE A 10 0.38 -2.47 4.91
N GLY A 11 -0.78 -2.64 5.53
CA GLY A 11 -0.96 -3.43 6.75
C GLY A 11 -0.50 -2.71 8.04
N PRO A 12 -0.99 -3.15 9.21
CA PRO A 12 -0.47 -2.70 10.51
C PRO A 12 0.92 -3.26 10.81
N ALA A 13 1.65 -2.60 11.71
CA ALA A 13 2.98 -3.03 12.13
C ALA A 13 2.93 -4.40 12.82
N LYS A 14 4.04 -5.14 12.80
CA LYS A 14 4.19 -6.41 13.52
C LYS A 14 3.90 -6.25 15.00
N TYR A 15 4.43 -5.16 15.55
CA TYR A 15 4.33 -4.76 16.94
C TYR A 15 3.45 -3.51 17.03
N PRO A 16 2.30 -3.53 17.73
CA PRO A 16 1.38 -2.39 17.78
C PRO A 16 2.00 -1.08 18.26
N GLU A 17 3.07 -1.13 19.05
CA GLU A 17 3.86 0.02 19.49
C GLU A 17 4.55 0.78 18.33
N ASP A 18 4.78 0.12 17.19
CA ASP A 18 5.33 0.74 15.99
C ASP A 18 4.27 1.40 15.10
N ASP A 19 2.97 1.16 15.33
CA ASP A 19 1.88 1.72 14.51
C ASP A 19 1.92 3.26 14.50
N GLU A 20 2.15 3.90 15.65
CA GLU A 20 2.18 5.36 15.77
C GLU A 20 3.33 5.95 14.94
N ARG A 21 4.51 5.33 15.00
CA ARG A 21 5.68 5.73 14.23
C ARG A 21 5.42 5.56 12.73
N MET A 22 4.87 4.42 12.34
CA MET A 22 4.53 4.09 10.96
C MET A 22 3.53 5.10 10.36
N VAL A 23 2.46 5.42 11.11
CA VAL A 23 1.45 6.39 10.67
C VAL A 23 2.02 7.81 10.63
N SER A 24 2.81 8.20 11.63
CA SER A 24 3.47 9.51 11.65
C SER A 24 4.35 9.72 10.42
N MET A 25 5.12 8.68 10.05
CA MET A 25 5.93 8.70 8.82
C MET A 25 5.04 8.81 7.57
N PHE A 26 3.99 8.00 7.48
CA PHE A 26 3.06 8.04 6.35
C PHE A 26 2.41 9.41 6.13
N LEU A 27 1.97 10.06 7.21
CA LEU A 27 1.31 11.37 7.14
C LEU A 27 2.29 12.48 6.75
N ALA A 28 3.56 12.37 7.14
CA ALA A 28 4.62 13.32 6.83
C ALA A 28 5.15 13.23 5.38
N GLU A 29 4.95 12.10 4.70
CA GLU A 29 5.41 11.92 3.31
C GLU A 29 4.75 12.93 2.36
N PRO A 30 5.48 13.51 1.39
CA PRO A 30 4.92 14.43 0.42
C PRO A 30 4.12 13.70 -0.66
N GLY A 31 3.37 14.44 -1.47
CA GLY A 31 2.73 13.89 -2.66
C GLY A 31 1.53 12.97 -2.37
N LYS A 32 1.30 12.01 -3.29
CA LYS A 32 0.12 11.12 -3.26
C LYS A 32 0.33 10.06 -2.18
N LYS A 33 -0.73 9.73 -1.46
CA LYS A 33 -0.72 8.73 -0.38
C LYS A 33 -1.74 7.65 -0.68
N ILE A 34 -1.38 6.39 -0.51
CA ILE A 34 -2.29 5.26 -0.71
C ILE A 34 -2.26 4.37 0.52
N ILE A 35 -3.44 4.13 1.10
CA ILE A 35 -3.62 3.10 2.12
C ILE A 35 -4.19 1.85 1.48
N CYS A 36 -3.52 0.72 1.72
CA CYS A 36 -3.91 -0.58 1.20
C CYS A 36 -4.48 -1.47 2.31
N GLY A 37 -5.81 -1.62 2.31
CA GLY A 37 -6.55 -2.50 3.23
C GLY A 37 -7.33 -1.75 4.31
N SER A 38 -8.54 -2.22 4.60
CA SER A 38 -9.40 -1.67 5.66
C SER A 38 -8.77 -1.71 7.06
N SER A 39 -8.00 -2.76 7.38
CA SER A 39 -7.27 -2.85 8.66
C SER A 39 -6.24 -1.73 8.82
N THR A 40 -5.60 -1.34 7.72
CA THR A 40 -4.60 -0.28 7.65
C THR A 40 -5.28 1.09 7.75
N ALA A 41 -6.42 1.28 7.07
CA ALA A 41 -7.21 2.50 7.18
C ALA A 41 -7.71 2.73 8.62
N ASN A 42 -8.23 1.68 9.26
CA ASN A 42 -8.64 1.71 10.66
C ASN A 42 -7.48 1.93 11.63
N MET A 43 -6.23 1.61 11.24
CA MET A 43 -5.06 1.94 12.04
C MET A 43 -4.77 3.43 11.94
N VAL A 44 -4.65 3.97 10.72
CA VAL A 44 -4.37 5.39 10.49
C VAL A 44 -5.40 6.28 11.17
N SER A 45 -6.69 5.92 11.10
CA SER A 45 -7.76 6.73 11.70
C SER A 45 -7.65 6.87 13.22
N ARG A 46 -6.98 5.95 13.93
CA ARG A 46 -6.78 6.04 15.39
C ARG A 46 -5.71 7.04 15.81
N PHE A 47 -4.84 7.45 14.87
CA PHE A 47 -3.74 8.37 15.13
C PHE A 47 -3.96 9.74 14.47
N LEU A 48 -5.13 9.96 13.87
CA LEU A 48 -5.55 11.29 13.44
C LEU A 48 -6.08 12.08 14.65
N PRO A 49 -5.96 13.41 14.64
CA PRO A 49 -6.65 14.25 15.62
C PRO A 49 -8.15 13.97 15.62
N ASP A 50 -8.81 14.07 16.77
CA ASP A 50 -10.27 13.82 16.91
C ASP A 50 -11.13 14.70 15.97
N THR A 51 -10.59 15.83 15.52
CA THR A 51 -11.23 16.75 14.58
C THR A 51 -11.06 16.37 13.11
N GLN A 52 -10.28 15.32 12.80
CA GLN A 52 -9.94 14.91 11.45
C GLN A 52 -10.35 13.46 11.18
N THR A 53 -10.60 13.19 9.91
CA THR A 53 -10.94 11.90 9.35
C THR A 53 -9.99 11.57 8.19
N LEU A 54 -10.04 10.36 7.66
CA LEU A 54 -9.21 9.98 6.51
C LEU A 54 -9.43 10.89 5.30
N SER A 55 -10.62 11.44 5.10
CA SER A 55 -10.88 12.38 3.99
C SER A 55 -10.16 13.71 4.13
N ASP A 56 -9.71 14.08 5.33
CA ASP A 56 -8.94 15.31 5.58
C ASP A 56 -7.45 15.13 5.25
N VAL A 57 -6.99 13.88 5.07
CA VAL A 57 -5.60 13.59 4.71
C VAL A 57 -5.36 13.96 3.25
N THR A 58 -4.58 15.02 3.04
CA THR A 58 -4.31 15.54 1.70
C THR A 58 -3.62 14.51 0.81
N GLY A 59 -4.21 14.27 -0.36
CA GLY A 59 -3.67 13.36 -1.39
C GLY A 59 -3.88 11.88 -1.09
N LEU A 60 -4.70 11.53 -0.08
CA LEU A 60 -5.00 10.15 0.28
C LEU A 60 -5.98 9.49 -0.69
N VAL A 61 -5.65 8.28 -1.12
CA VAL A 61 -6.54 7.34 -1.80
C VAL A 61 -6.64 6.07 -0.95
N LEU A 62 -7.85 5.57 -0.75
CA LEU A 62 -8.12 4.35 -0.01
C LEU A 62 -8.37 3.19 -0.97
N VAL A 63 -7.70 2.08 -0.71
CA VAL A 63 -7.90 0.82 -1.42
C VAL A 63 -8.37 -0.22 -0.40
N THR A 64 -9.54 -0.80 -0.63
CA THR A 64 -10.26 -1.56 0.41
C THR A 64 -9.75 -3.01 0.56
N ASP A 65 -9.76 -3.81 -0.50
CA ASP A 65 -9.23 -5.18 -0.48
C ASP A 65 -7.74 -5.23 -0.85
N GLY A 66 -6.91 -4.86 0.12
CA GLY A 66 -5.49 -4.72 -0.15
C GLY A 66 -4.76 -5.98 -0.65
N THR A 67 -5.25 -7.21 -0.39
CA THR A 67 -4.55 -8.40 -0.92
C THR A 67 -4.87 -8.58 -2.39
N LEU A 68 -6.17 -8.51 -2.72
CA LEU A 68 -6.66 -8.68 -4.07
C LEU A 68 -6.08 -7.60 -4.98
N ILE A 69 -6.12 -6.34 -4.53
CA ILE A 69 -5.66 -5.21 -5.33
C ILE A 69 -4.15 -5.25 -5.55
N LEU A 70 -3.33 -5.61 -4.55
CA LEU A 70 -1.89 -5.77 -4.76
C LEU A 70 -1.58 -6.91 -5.73
N SER A 71 -2.32 -8.02 -5.65
CA SER A 71 -2.17 -9.15 -6.57
C SER A 71 -2.51 -8.74 -8.01
N GLN A 72 -3.64 -8.06 -8.21
CA GLN A 72 -4.09 -7.60 -9.53
C GLN A 72 -3.14 -6.55 -10.10
N THR A 73 -2.68 -5.61 -9.27
CA THR A 73 -1.70 -4.58 -9.67
C THR A 73 -0.40 -5.20 -10.16
N LEU A 74 0.10 -6.21 -9.45
CA LEU A 74 1.31 -6.91 -9.84
C LEU A 74 1.11 -7.68 -11.16
N ASP A 75 -0.02 -8.36 -11.31
CA ASP A 75 -0.37 -9.08 -12.54
C ASP A 75 -0.44 -8.15 -13.76
N ILE A 76 -1.10 -6.99 -13.61
CA ILE A 76 -1.17 -5.95 -14.63
C ILE A 76 0.24 -5.50 -15.05
N LEU A 77 1.07 -5.16 -14.07
CA LEU A 77 2.42 -4.62 -14.31
C LEU A 77 3.36 -5.65 -14.96
N LEU A 78 3.27 -6.92 -14.57
CA LEU A 78 4.12 -7.99 -15.10
C LEU A 78 3.73 -8.41 -16.51
N ASN A 79 2.42 -8.55 -16.79
CA ASN A 79 1.94 -9.12 -18.05
C ASN A 79 1.70 -8.07 -19.14
N TYR A 80 1.31 -6.85 -18.77
CA TYR A 80 0.87 -5.82 -19.73
C TYR A 80 1.79 -4.59 -19.74
N GLY A 81 2.65 -4.42 -18.72
CA GLY A 81 3.70 -3.40 -18.68
C GLY A 81 3.22 -1.94 -18.56
N HIS A 82 1.93 -1.67 -18.73
CA HIS A 82 1.24 -0.39 -18.59
C HIS A 82 -0.28 -0.62 -18.46
N LEU A 83 -1.07 0.45 -18.28
CA LEU A 83 -2.53 0.44 -18.28
C LEU A 83 -3.07 0.02 -19.66
N GLU A 84 -3.00 -1.25 -20.02
CA GLU A 84 -4.05 -1.81 -20.87
C GLU A 84 -5.29 -1.87 -19.98
N ALA A 85 -6.29 -1.07 -20.31
CA ALA A 85 -7.53 -0.97 -19.55
C ALA A 85 -8.17 -2.37 -19.47
N LEU A 86 -7.89 -3.12 -18.41
CA LEU A 86 -8.47 -4.43 -18.21
C LEU A 86 -9.99 -4.25 -18.04
N PRO A 87 -10.82 -4.86 -18.90
CA PRO A 87 -12.26 -4.67 -18.83
C PRO A 87 -12.82 -5.31 -17.56
N GLY A 88 -13.60 -4.54 -16.80
CA GLY A 88 -14.45 -5.01 -15.69
C GLY A 88 -13.77 -5.18 -14.33
N GLY A 89 -14.20 -4.38 -13.35
CA GLY A 89 -14.09 -4.71 -11.91
C GLY A 89 -12.74 -4.51 -11.22
N GLN A 90 -11.77 -3.84 -11.84
CA GLN A 90 -10.41 -3.63 -11.29
C GLN A 90 -10.05 -2.14 -11.08
N GLU A 91 -11.03 -1.29 -10.81
CA GLU A 91 -10.84 0.17 -10.71
C GLU A 91 -9.75 0.56 -9.69
N ASP A 92 -9.78 -0.04 -8.50
CA ASP A 92 -8.77 0.19 -7.45
C ASP A 92 -7.36 -0.28 -7.87
N ALA A 93 -7.26 -1.38 -8.60
CA ALA A 93 -5.97 -1.88 -9.11
C ALA A 93 -5.44 -1.00 -10.22
N ASN A 94 -6.30 -0.56 -11.14
CA ASN A 94 -5.95 0.39 -12.20
C ASN A 94 -5.49 1.73 -11.61
N LEU A 95 -6.15 2.22 -10.56
CA LEU A 95 -5.73 3.41 -9.82
C LEU A 95 -4.34 3.25 -9.22
N LEU A 96 -4.05 2.08 -8.62
CA LEU A 96 -2.73 1.80 -8.06
C LEU A 96 -1.65 1.69 -9.15
N VAL A 97 -1.93 1.00 -10.26
CA VAL A 97 -1.04 0.92 -11.43
C VAL A 97 -0.74 2.31 -12.00
N ALA A 98 -1.76 3.15 -12.15
CA ALA A 98 -1.61 4.52 -12.61
C ALA A 98 -0.69 5.33 -11.69
N ALA A 99 -0.96 5.30 -10.38
CA ALA A 99 -0.18 6.01 -9.38
C ALA A 99 1.29 5.55 -9.36
N LEU A 100 1.53 4.23 -9.39
CA LEU A 100 2.88 3.66 -9.43
C LEU A 100 3.62 4.05 -10.72
N SER A 101 2.92 4.09 -11.84
CA SER A 101 3.49 4.46 -13.15
C SER A 101 3.88 5.94 -13.20
N GLU A 102 3.04 6.83 -12.67
CA GLU A 102 3.26 8.28 -12.62
C GLU A 102 4.36 8.71 -11.65
N ALA A 103 4.59 7.94 -10.59
CA ALA A 103 5.54 8.30 -9.53
C ALA A 103 7.01 8.14 -9.98
N GLU A 104 7.84 9.13 -9.65
CA GLU A 104 9.29 9.07 -9.84
C GLU A 104 9.99 8.45 -8.63
N SER A 105 9.46 8.72 -7.44
CA SER A 105 9.92 8.18 -6.17
C SER A 105 8.76 7.60 -5.39
N ILE A 106 8.99 6.46 -4.75
CA ILE A 106 7.96 5.68 -4.07
C ILE A 106 8.45 5.22 -2.71
N SER A 107 7.72 5.53 -1.67
CA SER A 107 7.93 5.02 -0.30
C SER A 107 6.96 3.89 -0.01
N PHE A 108 7.47 2.72 0.36
CA PHE A 108 6.67 1.59 0.83
C PHE A 108 6.84 1.43 2.34
N LEU A 109 5.77 1.65 3.09
CA LEU A 109 5.68 1.36 4.52
C LEU A 109 4.88 0.07 4.69
N ILE A 110 5.56 -1.03 5.00
CA ILE A 110 4.99 -2.38 4.97
C ILE A 110 4.92 -2.94 6.38
N GLY A 111 3.70 -3.10 6.88
CA GLY A 111 3.40 -3.72 8.15
C GLY A 111 3.39 -5.26 8.06
N MET A 112 3.93 -5.91 9.09
CA MET A 112 4.11 -7.35 9.20
C MET A 112 3.21 -8.00 10.27
N ALA A 113 2.12 -7.33 10.67
CA ALA A 113 1.14 -7.87 11.60
C ALA A 113 0.64 -9.28 11.19
N ALA A 114 0.65 -10.21 12.14
CA ALA A 114 -0.07 -11.46 12.00
C ALA A 114 -1.59 -11.18 12.08
N ASN A 115 -2.37 -11.79 11.19
CA ASN A 115 -3.82 -11.62 11.15
C ASN A 115 -4.48 -12.44 12.29
N LYS A 116 -5.25 -11.79 13.16
CA LYS A 116 -5.85 -12.44 14.34
C LYS A 116 -6.84 -13.58 14.00
N SER A 117 -7.39 -13.61 12.79
CA SER A 117 -8.28 -14.68 12.29
C SER A 117 -7.56 -16.03 12.04
N GLN A 118 -6.27 -16.13 12.35
CA GLN A 118 -5.38 -17.23 11.98
C GLN A 118 -5.20 -18.37 13.00
N ARG A 119 -5.88 -18.38 14.15
CA ARG A 119 -5.69 -19.50 15.10
C ARG A 119 -6.26 -20.85 14.61
N SER A 120 -7.00 -20.91 13.51
CA SER A 120 -7.79 -22.10 13.15
C SER A 120 -7.61 -22.73 11.76
N LEU A 121 -6.79 -22.21 10.83
CA LEU A 121 -6.75 -22.75 9.45
C LEU A 121 -5.33 -23.02 8.92
N SER A 122 -5.10 -24.29 8.59
CA SER A 122 -3.91 -24.92 7.98
C SER A 122 -3.71 -24.57 6.50
N LEU A 123 -3.79 -23.28 6.15
CA LEU A 123 -3.49 -22.76 4.81
C LEU A 123 -2.32 -21.78 4.89
N PRO A 124 -1.49 -21.66 3.83
CA PRO A 124 -0.41 -20.68 3.81
C PRO A 124 -0.96 -19.27 4.06
N ALA A 125 -0.41 -18.61 5.08
CA ALA A 125 -0.96 -17.45 5.75
C ALA A 125 -1.21 -16.24 4.83
N LYS A 126 -2.42 -15.66 4.85
CA LYS A 126 -2.78 -14.43 4.10
C LYS A 126 -1.85 -13.21 4.31
N PRO A 127 -1.26 -12.95 5.50
CA PRO A 127 -0.24 -11.89 5.68
C PRO A 127 1.06 -12.12 4.92
N ILE A 128 1.48 -13.39 4.79
CA ILE A 128 2.67 -13.77 4.01
C ILE A 128 2.41 -13.43 2.54
N VAL A 129 1.17 -13.55 2.08
CA VAL A 129 0.78 -13.25 0.70
C VAL A 129 0.78 -11.74 0.40
N LYS A 130 0.22 -10.88 1.29
CA LYS A 130 0.27 -9.41 1.10
C LYS A 130 1.70 -8.86 1.06
N SER A 131 2.51 -9.23 2.05
CA SER A 131 3.90 -8.79 2.14
C SER A 131 4.77 -9.37 1.01
N ARG A 132 4.39 -10.54 0.47
CA ARG A 132 4.98 -11.08 -0.75
C ARG A 132 4.66 -10.23 -1.97
N PHE A 133 3.39 -9.91 -2.25
CA PHE A 133 3.03 -9.06 -3.38
C PHE A 133 3.66 -7.67 -3.30
N ALA A 134 3.71 -7.07 -2.11
CA ALA A 134 4.40 -5.79 -1.90
C ALA A 134 5.89 -5.88 -2.24
N ARG A 135 6.59 -6.95 -1.83
CA ARG A 135 8.00 -7.18 -2.18
C ARG A 135 8.20 -7.38 -3.68
N GLU A 136 7.35 -8.16 -4.33
CA GLU A 136 7.44 -8.39 -5.78
C GLU A 136 7.20 -7.08 -6.57
N LEU A 137 6.27 -6.22 -6.11
CA LEU A 137 6.07 -4.88 -6.66
C LEU A 137 7.31 -3.98 -6.49
N VAL A 138 7.90 -3.95 -5.29
CA VAL A 138 9.13 -3.21 -5.02
C VAL A 138 10.24 -3.63 -6.00
N ASP A 139 10.46 -4.94 -6.16
CA ASP A 139 11.50 -5.46 -7.04
C ASP A 139 11.23 -5.11 -8.50
N PHE A 140 9.98 -5.20 -8.94
CA PHE A 140 9.56 -4.78 -10.28
C PHE A 140 9.85 -3.29 -10.53
N LEU A 141 9.45 -2.41 -9.60
CA LEU A 141 9.60 -0.96 -9.74
C LEU A 141 11.08 -0.54 -9.72
N LYS A 142 11.90 -1.18 -8.88
CA LYS A 142 13.37 -0.98 -8.88
C LYS A 142 13.99 -1.41 -10.21
N LYS A 143 13.58 -2.55 -10.78
CA LYS A 143 14.05 -3.00 -12.11
C LYS A 143 13.64 -2.04 -13.23
N LYS A 144 12.53 -1.31 -13.08
CA LYS A 144 12.09 -0.25 -13.99
C LYS A 144 12.80 1.09 -13.76
N GLY A 145 13.78 1.17 -12.85
CA GLY A 145 14.59 2.37 -12.61
C GLY A 145 13.93 3.42 -11.72
N LYS A 146 12.83 3.11 -11.04
CA LYS A 146 12.18 4.03 -10.10
C LYS A 146 12.96 4.12 -8.78
N GLN A 147 12.88 5.27 -8.11
CA GLN A 147 13.48 5.45 -6.78
C GLN A 147 12.54 4.87 -5.72
N VAL A 148 12.85 3.68 -5.22
CA VAL A 148 11.98 2.97 -4.26
C VAL A 148 12.65 2.86 -2.89
N MET A 149 12.05 3.49 -1.88
CA MET A 149 12.38 3.31 -0.47
C MET A 149 11.41 2.31 0.14
N VAL A 150 11.90 1.41 1.00
CA VAL A 150 11.07 0.42 1.68
C VAL A 150 11.46 0.36 3.14
N GLU A 151 10.45 0.43 4.01
CA GLU A 151 10.61 0.24 5.44
C GLU A 151 9.57 -0.76 5.95
N TYR A 152 10.01 -1.65 6.84
CA TYR A 152 9.21 -2.72 7.41
C TYR A 152 8.91 -2.44 8.87
N PHE A 153 7.67 -2.70 9.27
CA PHE A 153 7.13 -2.45 10.61
C PHE A 153 6.45 -3.69 11.16
#